data_AF-A0A2C9LCV7-F1
#
_entry.id   AF-A0A2C9LCV7-F1
#
_cell.length_a   1.000
_cell.length_b   1.000
_cell.length_c   1.000
_cell.angle_alpha   90.00
_cell.angle_beta   90.00
_cell.angle_gamma   90.00
#
_symmetry.space_group_name_H-M   'P 1'
#
loop_
_entity.id
_entity.type
_entity.pdbx_description
1 polymer ?
#
loop_
_entity_poly.entity_id
_entity_poly.type
_entity_poly.pdbx_seq_one_letter_code
_entity_poly.pdbx_strand_id
1 'polypeptide(L)'
;YFMSPYTDARHMHFFGVNVKDKSIRSLTHNVDNQCQYNEVLMSDTFEYYIQECLGPGIPRYSLMSIDGHEVERLENNTEFATAIAKKAMPIIQYHQIELKTGDSKGLLFL
;
A
#
# COMPACT_ATOMS: atom_id res chain seq x y z
N TYR A 1 15.70 0.43 4.66
CA TYR A 1 14.35 0.37 4.06
C TYR A 1 13.52 1.50 4.60
N PHE A 2 12.49 1.95 3.89
CA PHE A 2 11.63 3.06 4.34
C PHE A 2 10.25 2.99 3.68
N MET A 3 9.25 3.59 4.35
CA MET A 3 7.92 3.82 3.80
C MET A 3 7.87 5.20 3.13
N SER A 4 7.25 5.32 1.95
CA SER A 4 7.09 6.59 1.26
C SER A 4 5.87 6.63 0.33
N PRO A 5 5.23 7.80 0.16
CA PRO A 5 4.20 8.02 -0.87
C PRO A 5 4.74 8.05 -2.31
N TYR A 6 6.06 8.23 -2.48
CA TYR A 6 6.74 8.37 -3.77
C TYR A 6 6.20 9.51 -4.65
N THR A 7 5.16 9.27 -5.43
CA THR A 7 4.54 10.24 -6.36
C THR A 7 3.13 10.65 -5.95
N ASP A 8 2.45 9.85 -5.14
CA ASP A 8 1.06 10.11 -4.74
C ASP A 8 0.95 10.13 -3.21
N ALA A 9 0.62 11.29 -2.65
CA ALA A 9 0.50 11.49 -1.21
C ALA A 9 -0.59 10.62 -0.54
N ARG A 10 -1.48 10.00 -1.33
CA ARG A 10 -2.52 9.08 -0.86
C ARG A 10 -2.03 7.64 -0.74
N HIS A 11 -0.87 7.34 -1.32
CA HIS A 11 -0.29 6.00 -1.30
C HIS A 11 0.78 5.89 -0.23
N MET A 12 1.08 4.66 0.16
CA MET A 12 2.19 4.35 1.05
C MET A 12 2.82 3.04 0.60
N HIS A 13 4.06 3.12 0.11
CA HIS A 13 4.77 1.97 -0.41
C HIS A 13 6.08 1.75 0.34
N PHE A 14 6.52 0.49 0.35
CA PHE A 14 7.74 0.07 1.00
C PHE A 14 8.90 0.05 0.01
N PHE A 15 10.03 0.64 0.38
CA PHE A 15 11.20 0.81 -0.47
C PHE A 15 12.48 0.29 0.17
N GLY A 16 13.32 -0.32 -0.66
CA GLY A 16 14.71 -0.64 -0.37
C GLY A 16 15.65 0.38 -1.01
N VAL A 17 16.77 0.67 -0.34
CA VAL A 17 17.87 1.48 -0.88
C VAL A 17 19.10 0.60 -0.99
N ASN A 18 19.70 0.55 -2.17
CA ASN A 18 21.07 0.06 -2.32
C ASN A 18 22.01 1.24 -2.01
N VAL A 19 22.72 1.15 -0.89
CA VAL A 19 23.58 2.24 -0.40
C VAL A 19 24.80 2.47 -1.30
N LYS A 20 25.31 1.42 -1.95
CA LYS A 20 26.50 1.51 -2.81
C LYS A 20 26.16 2.23 -4.11
N ASP A 21 25.07 1.80 -4.74
CA ASP A 21 24.65 2.28 -6.05
C ASP A 21 23.72 3.50 -5.96
N LYS A 22 23.34 3.89 -4.73
CA LYS A 22 22.37 4.94 -4.40
C LYS A 22 21.03 4.76 -5.14
N SER A 23 20.68 3.53 -5.48
CA SER A 23 19.47 3.20 -6.20
C SER A 23 18.33 2.84 -5.23
N ILE A 24 17.11 3.18 -5.63
CA ILE A 24 15.90 2.90 -4.87
C ILE A 24 15.09 1.85 -5.64
N ARG A 25 14.65 0.81 -4.93
CA ARG A 25 13.75 -0.22 -5.47
C ARG A 25 12.48 -0.23 -4.63
N SER A 26 11.32 -0.25 -5.29
CA SER A 26 10.08 -0.52 -4.59
C SER A 26 9.87 -2.02 -4.38
N LEU A 27 9.35 -2.36 -3.20
CA LEU A 27 8.99 -3.72 -2.80
C LEU A 27 7.48 -3.96 -2.88
N THR A 28 6.65 -2.90 -2.89
CA THR A 28 5.17 -3.01 -2.92
C THR A 28 4.50 -2.27 -4.08
N HIS A 29 5.22 -1.52 -4.91
CA HIS A 29 4.63 -0.65 -5.96
C HIS A 29 4.02 -1.41 -7.17
N ASN A 30 4.21 -2.72 -7.29
CA ASN A 30 3.66 -3.54 -8.39
C ASN A 30 2.56 -4.50 -7.95
N VAL A 31 2.05 -4.36 -6.72
CA VAL A 31 1.12 -5.33 -6.13
C VAL A 31 -0.30 -4.81 -6.24
N ASP A 32 -0.87 -4.85 -7.44
CA ASP A 32 -2.31 -4.63 -7.68
C ASP A 32 -2.84 -3.21 -7.31
N ASN A 33 -3.77 -2.69 -8.12
CA ASN A 33 -4.45 -1.42 -7.82
C ASN A 33 -5.27 -1.50 -6.51
N GLN A 34 -5.47 -2.70 -5.96
CA GLN A 34 -6.11 -2.95 -4.68
C GLN A 34 -5.21 -2.70 -3.46
N CYS A 35 -3.88 -2.54 -3.63
CA CYS A 35 -2.93 -2.43 -2.51
C CYS A 35 -1.94 -1.26 -2.62
N GLN A 36 -2.47 -0.04 -2.53
CA GLN A 36 -1.70 1.20 -2.66
C GLN A 36 -1.32 1.82 -1.30
N TYR A 37 -1.96 1.39 -0.21
CA TYR A 37 -1.61 1.82 1.15
C TYR A 37 -1.11 0.62 1.95
N ASN A 38 0.17 0.66 2.32
CA ASN A 38 0.83 -0.45 3.01
C ASN A 38 1.42 0.02 4.35
N GLU A 39 1.43 -0.89 5.31
CA GLU A 39 2.35 -0.86 6.46
C GLU A 39 3.22 -2.12 6.43
N VAL A 40 4.38 -2.05 7.08
CA VAL A 40 5.36 -3.14 7.05
C VAL A 40 5.98 -3.35 8.42
N LEU A 41 5.97 -4.62 8.87
CA LEU A 41 6.74 -5.09 9.99
C LEU A 41 7.88 -5.97 9.49
N MET A 42 9.12 -5.54 9.74
CA MET A 42 10.33 -6.23 9.27
C MET A 42 10.80 -7.28 10.28
N SER A 43 11.26 -8.43 9.79
CA SER A 43 11.95 -9.42 10.62
C SER A 43 13.32 -8.92 11.08
N ASP A 44 13.83 -9.45 12.20
CA ASP A 44 15.14 -9.07 12.73
C ASP A 44 16.31 -9.43 11.78
N THR A 45 16.14 -10.42 10.90
CA THR A 45 17.14 -10.81 9.90
C THR A 45 17.04 -10.03 8.59
N PHE A 46 15.99 -9.23 8.41
CA PHE A 46 15.69 -8.49 7.18
C PHE A 46 15.45 -9.35 5.93
N GLU A 47 15.27 -10.66 6.10
CA GLU A 47 15.00 -11.60 4.99
C GLU A 47 13.50 -11.68 4.65
N TYR A 48 12.65 -11.39 5.64
CA TYR A 48 11.21 -11.42 5.52
C TYR A 48 10.56 -10.18 6.13
N TYR A 49 9.36 -9.85 5.68
CA TYR A 49 8.53 -8.83 6.27
C TYR A 49 7.05 -9.20 6.19
N ILE A 50 6.27 -8.73 7.16
CA ILE A 50 4.81 -8.75 7.07
C ILE A 50 4.40 -7.50 6.30
N GLN A 51 3.69 -7.69 5.20
CA GLN A 51 3.02 -6.64 4.45
C GLN A 51 1.57 -6.55 4.92
N GLU A 52 1.21 -5.41 5.49
CA GLU A 52 -0.16 -5.07 5.82
C GLU A 52 -0.71 -4.21 4.69
N CYS A 53 -1.55 -4.80 3.86
CA CYS A 53 -2.25 -4.10 2.80
C CYS A 53 -3.53 -3.49 3.37
N LEU A 54 -3.61 -2.17 3.44
CA LEU A 54 -4.72 -1.47 4.08
C LEU A 54 -5.71 -0.85 3.10
N GLY A 55 -5.42 -0.91 1.79
CA GLY A 55 -6.37 -0.49 0.76
C GLY A 55 -5.70 -0.06 -0.54
N PRO A 56 -6.50 0.40 -1.53
CA PRO A 56 -7.94 0.71 -1.43
C PRO A 56 -8.89 -0.49 -1.47
N GLY A 57 -8.39 -1.69 -1.78
CA GLY A 57 -9.19 -2.91 -1.78
C GLY A 57 -9.48 -3.45 -0.38
N ILE A 58 -9.93 -4.70 -0.32
CA ILE A 58 -10.13 -5.40 0.96
C ILE A 58 -8.76 -5.58 1.64
N PRO A 59 -8.60 -5.16 2.91
CA PRO A 59 -7.33 -5.32 3.62
C PRO A 59 -6.87 -6.78 3.68
N ARG A 60 -5.57 -6.99 3.64
CA ARG A 60 -4.97 -8.33 3.71
C ARG A 60 -3.56 -8.26 4.31
N TYR A 61 -3.13 -9.37 4.88
CA TYR A 61 -1.82 -9.49 5.55
C TYR A 61 -1.07 -10.64 4.91
N SER A 62 0.14 -10.38 4.45
CA SER A 62 0.99 -11.37 3.77
C SER A 62 2.37 -11.40 4.41
N LEU A 63 2.93 -12.59 4.60
CA LEU A 63 4.37 -12.77 4.82
C LEU A 63 5.06 -12.72 3.46
N MET A 64 6.03 -11.82 3.33
CA MET A 64 6.77 -11.56 2.10
C MET A 64 8.25 -11.83 2.32
N SER A 65 8.92 -12.39 1.32
CA SER A 65 10.38 -12.38 1.26
C SER A 65 10.87 -11.01 0.81
N ILE A 66 12.09 -10.64 1.19
CA ILE A 66 12.68 -9.35 0.79
C ILE A 66 12.90 -9.23 -0.73
N ASP A 67 12.96 -10.37 -1.43
CA ASP A 67 13.02 -10.45 -2.89
C ASP A 67 11.69 -10.09 -3.56
N GLY A 68 10.61 -9.99 -2.79
CA GLY A 68 9.29 -9.53 -3.22
C GLY A 68 8.30 -10.67 -3.51
N HIS A 69 8.58 -11.89 -3.05
CA HIS A 69 7.69 -13.03 -3.21
C HIS A 69 6.78 -13.18 -1.98
N GLU A 70 5.48 -13.38 -2.19
CA GLU A 70 4.56 -13.77 -1.12
C GLU A 70 4.89 -15.21 -0.70
N VAL A 71 5.33 -15.37 0.55
CA VAL A 71 5.64 -16.67 1.15
C VAL A 71 4.36 -17.32 1.65
N GLU A 72 3.52 -16.54 2.33
CA GLU A 72 2.28 -17.01 2.91
C GLU A 72 1.25 -15.88 3.05
N ARG A 73 -0.03 -16.19 2.82
CA ARG A 73 -1.14 -15.30 3.15
C ARG A 73 -1.56 -15.54 4.60
N LEU A 74 -1.34 -14.54 5.46
CA LEU A 74 -1.67 -14.63 6.89
C LEU A 74 -3.15 -14.33 7.15
N GLU A 75 -3.71 -13.34 6.45
CA GLU A 75 -5.14 -12.97 6.54
C GLU A 75 -5.60 -12.39 5.18
N ASN A 76 -6.80 -12.78 4.73
CA ASN A 76 -7.38 -12.38 3.45
C ASN A 76 -8.78 -11.75 3.56
N ASN A 77 -9.34 -11.65 4.76
CA ASN A 77 -10.62 -11.03 5.08
C ASN A 77 -11.77 -11.52 4.18
N THR A 78 -11.79 -12.82 3.84
CA THR A 78 -12.78 -13.43 2.94
C THR A 78 -14.22 -13.31 3.43
N GLU A 79 -14.46 -13.48 4.74
CA GLU A 79 -15.79 -13.30 5.32
C GLU A 79 -16.29 -11.86 5.18
N PHE A 80 -15.42 -10.89 5.50
CA PHE A 80 -15.72 -9.47 5.35
C PHE A 80 -15.97 -9.11 3.87
N ALA A 81 -15.13 -9.59 2.95
CA ALA A 81 -15.32 -9.43 1.51
C ALA A 81 -16.70 -9.96 1.06
N THR A 82 -17.11 -11.13 1.57
CA THR A 82 -18.41 -11.73 1.25
C THR A 82 -19.58 -10.92 1.83
N ALA A 83 -19.42 -10.37 3.03
CA ALA A 83 -20.45 -9.55 3.67
C ALA A 83 -20.64 -8.21 2.96
N ILE A 84 -19.55 -7.56 2.54
CA ILE A 84 -19.59 -6.24 1.92
C ILE A 84 -19.99 -6.29 0.44
N ALA A 85 -19.70 -7.38 -0.26
CA ALA A 85 -20.13 -7.60 -1.65
C ALA A 85 -21.66 -7.61 -1.82
N LYS A 86 -22.42 -7.84 -0.73
CA LYS A 86 -23.88 -7.79 -0.71
C LYS A 86 -24.44 -6.38 -0.50
N LYS A 87 -23.57 -5.37 -0.33
CA LYS A 87 -23.92 -3.98 -0.07
C LYS A 87 -23.48 -3.10 -1.24
N ALA A 88 -24.26 -2.07 -1.53
CA ALA A 88 -23.86 -1.03 -2.47
C ALA A 88 -22.84 -0.11 -1.80
N MET A 89 -21.55 -0.37 -2.03
CA MET A 89 -20.48 0.47 -1.52
C MET A 89 -20.39 1.80 -2.29
N PRO A 90 -20.11 2.92 -1.61
CA PRO A 90 -19.90 4.20 -2.27
C PRO A 90 -18.70 4.13 -3.23
N ILE A 91 -18.76 4.92 -4.30
CA ILE A 91 -17.67 5.04 -5.27
C ILE A 91 -16.79 6.21 -4.83
N ILE A 92 -15.57 5.89 -4.45
CA ILE A 92 -14.56 6.87 -4.06
C ILE A 92 -14.17 7.71 -5.28
N GLN A 93 -14.39 9.03 -5.20
CA GLN A 93 -13.93 9.99 -6.20
C GLN A 93 -12.92 10.96 -5.59
N TYR A 94 -11.83 11.18 -6.31
CA TYR A 94 -10.77 12.09 -5.89
C TYR A 94 -10.71 13.30 -6.80
N HIS A 95 -10.70 14.48 -6.21
CA HIS A 95 -10.47 15.73 -6.92
C HIS A 95 -9.25 16.44 -6.34
N GLN A 96 -8.30 16.80 -7.21
CA GLN A 96 -7.24 17.73 -6.86
C GLN A 96 -7.80 19.14 -6.96
N ILE A 97 -7.71 19.88 -5.86
CA ILE A 97 -8.06 21.30 -5.83
C ILE A 97 -6.78 22.09 -5.66
N GLU A 98 -6.48 22.94 -6.62
CA GLU A 98 -5.37 23.88 -6.58
C GLU A 98 -5.80 25.13 -5.78
N LEU A 99 -5.05 25.45 -4.73
CA LEU A 99 -5.26 26.68 -3.96
C LEU A 99 -4.45 27.82 -4.56
N LYS A 100 -4.92 29.06 -4.40
CA LYS A 100 -4.27 30.27 -4.91
C LYS A 100 -2.83 30.48 -4.38
N THR A 101 -2.45 29.81 -3.31
CA THR A 101 -1.09 29.83 -2.75
C THR A 101 -0.12 28.89 -3.47
N GLY A 102 -0.58 28.09 -4.44
CA GLY A 102 0.21 27.06 -5.12
C GLY A 102 0.20 25.69 -4.42
N ASP A 103 -0.49 25.57 -3.27
CA ASP A 103 -0.68 24.31 -2.57
C ASP A 103 -1.86 23.53 -3.16
N SER A 104 -1.64 22.27 -3.52
CA SER A 104 -2.72 21.37 -3.98
C SER A 104 -3.18 20.46 -2.84
N LYS A 105 -4.49 20.46 -2.54
CA LYS A 105 -5.08 19.51 -1.58
C LYS A 105 -5.96 18.50 -2.32
N GLY A 106 -5.77 17.22 -2.05
CA GLY A 106 -6.70 16.18 -2.47
C GLY A 106 -7.90 16.14 -1.54
N LEU A 107 -9.11 16.23 -2.09
CA LEU A 107 -10.36 15.98 -1.36
C LEU A 107 -10.97 14.65 -1.80
N LEU A 108 -11.42 13.87 -0.82
CA LEU A 108 -12.20 12.66 -1.00
C LEU A 108 -13.69 13.01 -0.94
N PHE A 109 -14.43 12.62 -1.97
CA PHE A 109 -15.89 12.67 -1.98
C PHE A 109 -16.44 11.23 -1.94
N LEU A 110 -17.42 11.00 -1.05
CA LEU A 110 -18.11 9.72 -0.83
C LEU A 110 -19.52 9.75 -1.41
#